data_AF-A0A7S4QE10-F1
#
_entry.id   AF-A0A7S4QE10-F1
#
_cell.length_a   1.000
_cell.length_b   1.000
_cell.length_c   1.000
_cell.angle_alpha   90.00
_cell.angle_beta   90.00
_cell.angle_gamma   90.00
#
_symmetry.space_group_name_H-M   'P 1'
#
loop_
_entity.id
_entity.type
_entity.pdbx_description
1 polymer ?
#
loop_
_entity_poly.entity_id
_entity_poly.type
_entity_poly.pdbx_seq_one_letter_code
_entity_poly.pdbx_strand_id
1 'polypeptide(L)'
;MRSHQCMMLFLALGLGPTAALRSASIAIDSSDLPGAWADPNHPGHFRHIKLDGENGIIHSTDDGVRFWDVPIGVDAARHVVADFSAKGGPKDLTGELVEAGIRWSDGNVWEKMSAKGITLDRCKVMCQRFGFKALGKAFADITMPQPCVPKCDEVYPAL
;
A
#
# COMPACT_ATOMS: atom_id res chain seq x y z
N MET A 1 23.61 -60.61 -46.01
CA MET A 1 23.16 -60.25 -44.65
C MET A 1 23.39 -58.74 -44.51
N ARG A 2 22.37 -57.88 -44.66
CA ARG A 2 21.59 -57.25 -43.56
C ARG A 2 22.51 -56.67 -42.47
N SER A 3 22.46 -55.43 -42.02
CA SER A 3 21.48 -54.37 -42.13
C SER A 3 22.13 -53.06 -41.67
N HIS A 4 21.78 -52.00 -42.38
CA HIS A 4 21.91 -50.56 -42.15
C HIS A 4 22.21 -50.03 -40.74
N GLN A 5 23.26 -49.22 -40.74
CA GLN A 5 23.58 -48.03 -39.93
C GLN A 5 22.37 -47.37 -39.26
N CYS A 6 22.36 -47.37 -37.92
CA CYS A 6 21.40 -46.66 -37.07
C CYS A 6 21.80 -45.18 -36.99
N MET A 7 21.20 -44.35 -37.84
CA MET A 7 21.30 -42.90 -37.75
C MET A 7 20.26 -42.41 -36.74
N MET A 8 20.65 -42.29 -35.47
CA MET A 8 19.81 -41.60 -34.47
C MET A 8 19.97 -40.09 -34.64
N LEU A 9 18.92 -39.51 -35.21
CA LEU A 9 18.67 -38.08 -35.32
C LEU A 9 18.50 -37.51 -33.90
N PHE A 10 19.50 -36.77 -33.42
CA PHE A 10 19.37 -35.98 -32.18
C PHE A 10 18.45 -34.79 -32.45
N LEU A 11 17.23 -34.85 -31.91
CA LEU A 11 16.27 -33.76 -31.87
C LEU A 11 16.89 -32.59 -31.09
N ALA A 12 17.03 -31.43 -31.74
CA ALA A 12 17.43 -30.20 -31.10
C ALA A 12 16.39 -29.79 -30.03
N LEU A 13 16.79 -29.82 -28.76
CA LEU A 13 16.04 -29.19 -27.67
C LEU A 13 16.12 -27.67 -27.86
N GLY A 14 15.02 -27.09 -28.33
CA GLY A 14 14.91 -25.66 -28.58
C GLY A 14 15.08 -24.83 -27.30
N LEU A 15 15.92 -23.79 -27.38
CA LEU A 15 15.85 -22.66 -26.47
C LEU A 15 14.55 -21.90 -26.76
N GLY A 16 13.49 -22.24 -26.03
CA GLY A 16 12.31 -21.38 -25.96
C GLY A 16 12.72 -20.07 -25.28
N PRO A 17 12.31 -18.90 -25.81
CA PRO A 17 12.56 -17.64 -25.13
C PRO A 17 11.82 -17.68 -23.80
N THR A 18 12.55 -17.60 -22.69
CA THR A 18 11.98 -17.31 -21.37
C THR A 18 11.35 -15.93 -21.44
N ALA A 19 10.07 -15.86 -21.80
CA ALA A 19 9.28 -14.66 -21.63
C ALA A 19 9.22 -14.38 -20.11
N ALA A 20 10.07 -13.48 -19.64
CA ALA A 20 9.98 -12.98 -18.29
C ALA A 20 8.57 -12.41 -18.10
N LEU A 21 7.81 -12.95 -17.14
CA LEU A 21 6.56 -12.32 -16.71
C LEU A 21 6.91 -10.92 -16.21
N ARG A 22 6.65 -9.91 -17.04
CA ARG A 22 6.60 -8.54 -16.56
C ARG A 22 5.41 -8.46 -15.62
N SER A 23 5.70 -8.35 -14.33
CA SER A 23 4.69 -7.95 -13.33
C SER A 23 4.03 -6.69 -13.87
N ALA A 24 2.72 -6.73 -14.10
CA ALA A 24 1.98 -5.56 -14.51
C ALA A 24 2.05 -4.55 -13.35
N SER A 25 2.84 -3.49 -13.52
CA SER A 25 2.77 -2.33 -12.62
C SER A 25 1.34 -1.80 -12.73
N ILE A 26 0.58 -1.90 -11.63
CA ILE A 26 -0.72 -1.25 -11.53
C ILE A 26 -0.40 0.24 -11.57
N ALA A 27 -0.80 0.91 -12.66
CA ALA A 27 -0.62 2.36 -12.78
C ALA A 27 -1.25 3.01 -11.55
N ILE A 28 -0.41 3.64 -10.72
CA ILE A 28 -0.87 4.34 -9.52
C ILE A 28 -1.85 5.42 -9.97
N ASP A 29 -3.09 5.38 -9.50
CA ASP A 29 -3.94 6.57 -9.46
C ASP A 29 -3.67 7.27 -8.14
N SER A 30 -3.36 8.57 -8.15
CA SER A 30 -3.07 9.31 -6.91
C SER A 30 -4.26 9.25 -5.95
N SER A 31 -5.47 9.04 -6.47
CA SER A 31 -6.67 8.83 -5.65
C SER A 31 -6.63 7.56 -4.79
N ASP A 32 -5.73 6.61 -5.04
CA ASP A 32 -5.54 5.40 -4.23
C ASP A 32 -4.59 5.59 -3.04
N LEU A 33 -3.87 6.72 -2.96
CA LEU A 33 -2.91 6.97 -1.87
C LEU A 33 -3.55 7.46 -0.56
N PRO A 34 -4.57 8.34 -0.56
CA PRO A 34 -5.16 8.79 0.69
C PRO A 34 -5.72 7.64 1.53
N GLY A 35 -5.50 7.72 2.85
CA GLY A 35 -5.94 6.74 3.82
C GLY A 35 -4.95 6.48 4.96
N ALA A 36 -5.32 5.52 5.81
CA ALA A 36 -4.46 4.99 6.88
C ALA A 36 -3.73 3.74 6.41
N TRP A 37 -2.42 3.72 6.66
CA TRP A 37 -1.52 2.65 6.25
C TRP A 37 -0.79 2.07 7.47
N ALA A 38 -0.75 0.75 7.59
CA ALA A 38 0.02 0.05 8.62
C ALA A 38 1.48 -0.06 8.19
N ASP A 39 2.38 0.52 8.98
CA ASP A 39 3.82 0.39 8.83
C ASP A 39 4.34 -0.68 9.81
N PRO A 40 4.88 -1.82 9.33
CA PRO A 40 5.34 -2.90 10.22
C PRO A 40 6.51 -2.47 11.13
N ASN A 41 7.24 -1.42 10.77
CA ASN A 41 8.30 -0.88 11.62
C ASN A 41 7.74 -0.06 12.80
N HIS A 42 6.46 0.33 12.75
CA HIS A 42 5.78 1.09 13.80
C HIS A 42 4.39 0.51 14.10
N PRO A 43 4.31 -0.68 14.70
CA PRO A 43 3.05 -1.37 14.96
C PRO A 43 2.10 -0.54 15.82
N GLY A 44 0.83 -0.48 15.41
CA GLY A 44 -0.21 0.26 16.13
C GLY A 44 -0.30 1.75 15.82
N HIS A 45 0.61 2.29 15.00
CA HIS A 45 0.61 3.70 14.60
C HIS A 45 0.46 3.84 13.09
N PHE A 46 -0.75 4.18 12.63
CA PHE A 46 -1.00 4.33 11.21
C PHE A 46 -0.29 5.55 10.62
N ARG A 47 0.17 5.41 9.38
CA ARG A 47 0.60 6.50 8.51
C ARG A 47 -0.63 7.04 7.81
N HIS A 48 -1.05 8.26 8.12
CA HIS A 48 -2.22 8.85 7.47
C HIS A 48 -1.79 9.76 6.33
N ILE A 49 -2.08 9.33 5.11
CA ILE A 49 -1.79 10.07 3.89
C ILE A 49 -3.01 10.91 3.52
N LYS A 50 -2.80 12.20 3.29
CA LYS A 50 -3.76 13.13 2.69
C LYS A 50 -3.11 13.79 1.48
N LEU A 51 -3.79 13.81 0.34
CA LEU A 51 -3.33 14.47 -0.87
C LEU A 51 -4.27 15.62 -1.28
N ASP A 52 -3.69 16.64 -1.88
CA ASP A 52 -4.31 17.68 -2.69
C ASP A 52 -3.66 17.66 -4.08
N GLY A 53 -4.39 17.13 -5.07
CA GLY A 53 -3.83 16.79 -6.37
C GLY A 53 -2.81 15.64 -6.27
N GLU A 54 -1.56 15.92 -6.67
CA GLU A 54 -0.46 14.95 -6.62
C GLU A 54 0.46 15.11 -5.41
N ASN A 55 0.25 16.12 -4.58
CA ASN A 55 1.10 16.42 -3.42
C ASN A 55 0.28 16.34 -2.13
N GLY A 56 0.94 16.23 -0.99
CA GLY A 56 0.25 16.12 0.28
C GLY A 56 1.18 15.88 1.46
N ILE A 57 0.60 15.34 2.53
CA ILE A 57 1.25 15.17 3.83
C ILE A 57 0.97 13.75 4.34
N ILE A 58 1.99 13.13 4.93
CA ILE A 58 1.82 12.04 5.89
C ILE A 58 1.78 12.67 7.28
N HIS A 59 0.64 12.59 7.96
CA HIS A 59 0.51 12.89 9.39
C HIS A 59 0.59 11.59 10.16
N SER A 60 1.53 11.47 11.11
CA SER A 60 1.67 10.23 11.88
C SER A 60 2.51 10.40 13.15
N THR A 61 2.73 9.29 13.83
CA THR A 61 3.56 9.13 15.02
C THR A 61 4.28 7.79 14.96
N ASP A 62 5.44 7.68 15.60
CA ASP A 62 6.19 6.43 15.69
C ASP A 62 5.96 5.69 17.01
N ASP A 63 5.43 6.39 18.02
CA ASP A 63 5.34 5.94 19.42
C ASP A 63 4.01 6.30 20.10
N GLY A 64 3.08 6.97 19.40
CA GLY A 64 1.81 7.44 19.96
C GLY A 64 1.92 8.73 20.77
N VAL A 65 3.12 9.31 20.90
CA VAL A 65 3.39 10.48 21.74
C VAL A 65 3.86 11.67 20.91
N ARG A 66 4.81 11.44 20.00
CA ARG A 66 5.40 12.49 19.16
C ARG A 66 4.80 12.40 17.77
N PHE A 67 4.06 13.43 17.39
CA PHE A 67 3.45 13.54 16.07
C PHE A 67 4.32 14.37 15.13
N TRP A 68 4.28 14.02 13.86
CA TRP A 68 5.07 14.65 12.81
C TRP A 68 4.30 14.65 11.50
N ASP A 69 4.63 15.63 10.67
CA ASP A 69 4.19 15.76 9.30
C ASP A 69 5.39 15.67 8.38
N VAL A 70 5.26 14.92 7.28
CA VAL A 70 6.26 14.91 6.20
C VAL A 70 5.58 15.04 4.84
N PRO A 71 6.21 15.72 3.86
CA PRO A 71 5.70 15.78 2.50
C PRO A 71 5.63 14.40 1.85
N ILE A 72 4.58 14.19 1.07
CA ILE A 72 4.44 13.04 0.17
C ILE A 72 3.80 13.49 -1.13
N GLY A 73 4.12 12.83 -2.23
CA GLY A 73 3.43 13.06 -3.50
C GLY A 73 3.63 11.93 -4.49
N VAL A 74 3.15 12.16 -5.71
CA VAL A 74 3.40 11.28 -6.85
C VAL A 74 4.21 12.03 -7.89
N ASP A 75 5.31 11.43 -8.33
CA ASP A 75 6.16 12.04 -9.35
C ASP A 75 5.61 11.84 -10.78
N ALA A 76 6.26 12.48 -11.75
CA ALA A 76 5.90 12.34 -13.17
C ALA A 76 6.07 10.91 -13.72
N ALA A 77 6.85 10.07 -13.06
CA ALA A 77 7.04 8.65 -13.38
C ALA A 77 6.04 7.74 -12.65
N ARG A 78 5.08 8.31 -11.91
CA ARG A 78 4.06 7.62 -11.11
C ARG A 78 4.59 6.85 -9.91
N HIS A 79 5.74 7.21 -9.35
CA HIS A 79 6.19 6.70 -8.05
C HIS A 79 5.63 7.54 -6.92
N VAL A 80 5.33 6.90 -5.79
CA VAL A 80 5.10 7.58 -4.52
C VAL A 80 6.44 8.09 -4.01
N VAL A 81 6.54 9.35 -3.61
CA VAL A 81 7.78 9.93 -3.06
C VAL A 81 7.47 10.62 -1.75
N ALA A 82 8.20 10.28 -0.69
CA ALA A 82 8.07 10.89 0.64
C ALA A 82 9.39 11.49 1.11
N ASP A 83 9.32 12.67 1.76
CA ASP A 83 10.47 13.40 2.29
C ASP A 83 10.56 13.28 3.81
N PHE A 84 11.29 12.28 4.30
CA PHE A 84 11.50 12.05 5.73
C PHE A 84 12.67 12.85 6.31
N SER A 85 13.27 13.79 5.56
CA SER A 85 14.48 14.51 6.01
C SER A 85 14.27 15.29 7.31
N ALA A 86 13.07 15.82 7.56
CA ALA A 86 12.72 16.49 8.81
C ALA A 86 12.78 15.56 10.04
N LYS A 87 12.67 14.24 9.83
CA LYS A 87 12.84 13.21 10.87
C LYS A 87 14.25 12.61 10.91
N GLY A 88 15.17 13.09 10.07
CA GLY A 88 16.51 12.53 9.88
C GLY A 88 16.58 11.36 8.89
N GLY A 89 15.51 11.10 8.14
CA GLY A 89 15.46 10.07 7.09
C GLY A 89 15.88 10.59 5.70
N PRO A 90 15.73 9.75 4.67
CA PRO A 90 15.95 10.16 3.27
C PRO A 90 14.94 11.21 2.81
N LYS A 91 15.36 12.09 1.89
CA LYS A 91 14.54 13.17 1.33
C LYS A 91 13.56 12.69 0.26
N ASP A 92 13.88 11.56 -0.35
CA ASP A 92 13.36 11.11 -1.62
C ASP A 92 13.13 9.59 -1.57
N LEU A 93 12.52 9.12 -0.48
CA LEU A 93 12.15 7.71 -0.38
C LEU A 93 11.04 7.43 -1.39
N THR A 94 11.36 6.61 -2.39
CA THR A 94 10.42 6.20 -3.42
C THR A 94 9.68 4.93 -3.04
N GLY A 95 8.42 4.81 -3.46
CA GLY A 95 7.59 3.64 -3.27
C GLY A 95 6.70 3.35 -4.48
N GLU A 96 6.34 2.08 -4.62
CA GLU A 96 5.44 1.56 -5.65
C GLU A 96 4.19 0.99 -4.99
N LEU A 97 3.00 1.29 -5.53
CA LEU A 97 1.80 0.55 -5.12
C LEU A 97 1.84 -0.86 -5.73
N VAL A 98 1.77 -1.83 -4.84
CA VAL A 98 1.60 -3.24 -5.12
C VAL A 98 0.29 -3.71 -4.51
N GLU A 99 -0.14 -4.94 -4.82
CA GLU A 99 -1.36 -5.51 -4.25
C GLU A 99 -1.37 -5.50 -2.71
N ALA A 100 -0.20 -5.74 -2.10
CA ALA A 100 -0.04 -5.73 -0.65
C ALA A 100 -0.09 -4.33 -0.01
N GLY A 101 0.07 -3.25 -0.78
CA GLY A 101 0.13 -1.88 -0.28
C GLY A 101 1.22 -1.03 -0.95
N ILE A 102 1.87 -0.11 -0.23
CA ILE A 102 3.01 0.66 -0.75
C ILE A 102 4.30 -0.09 -0.42
N ARG A 103 5.04 -0.54 -1.43
CA ARG A 103 6.39 -1.08 -1.25
C ARG A 103 7.40 0.03 -1.45
N TRP A 104 8.10 0.38 -0.38
CA TRP A 104 9.17 1.37 -0.40
C TRP A 104 10.49 0.76 -0.88
N SER A 105 11.37 1.62 -1.42
CA SER A 105 12.68 1.23 -1.95
C SER A 105 13.67 0.71 -0.88
N ASP A 106 13.40 0.98 0.40
CA ASP A 106 14.12 0.39 1.54
C ASP A 106 13.67 -1.05 1.88
N GLY A 107 12.67 -1.57 1.17
CA GLY A 107 12.08 -2.89 1.39
C GLY A 107 10.93 -2.92 2.38
N ASN A 108 10.58 -1.80 3.03
CA ASN A 108 9.40 -1.72 3.87
C ASN A 108 8.12 -1.78 3.03
N VAL A 109 7.06 -2.40 3.57
CA VAL A 109 5.77 -2.50 2.88
C VAL A 109 4.68 -2.01 3.82
N TRP A 110 4.01 -0.93 3.43
CA TRP A 110 2.90 -0.38 4.17
C TRP A 110 1.58 -0.93 3.63
N GLU A 111 0.79 -1.56 4.47
CA GLU A 111 -0.50 -2.14 4.08
C GLU A 111 -1.62 -1.11 4.21
N LYS A 112 -2.51 -1.01 3.22
CA LYS A 112 -3.66 -0.11 3.30
C LYS A 112 -4.71 -0.66 4.26
N MET A 113 -5.03 0.11 5.30
CA MET A 113 -5.93 -0.32 6.37
C MET A 113 -7.31 0.33 6.31
N SER A 114 -7.42 1.48 5.64
CA SER A 114 -8.67 2.20 5.41
C SER A 114 -9.26 1.91 4.04
N ALA A 115 -10.59 1.96 3.94
CA ALA A 115 -11.28 2.02 2.65
C ALA A 115 -11.12 3.40 1.99
N LYS A 116 -11.11 3.42 0.65
CA LYS A 116 -11.00 4.64 -0.16
C LYS A 116 -12.27 5.50 -0.04
N GLY A 117 -12.09 6.82 0.08
CA GLY A 117 -13.19 7.79 0.02
C GLY A 117 -14.14 7.78 1.23
N ILE A 118 -13.72 7.21 2.37
CA ILE A 118 -14.47 7.25 3.62
C ILE A 118 -13.96 8.40 4.49
N THR A 119 -14.88 9.22 4.97
CA THR A 119 -14.62 10.28 5.96
C THR A 119 -14.91 9.78 7.38
N LEU A 120 -14.46 10.52 8.41
CA LEU A 120 -14.75 10.21 9.81
C LEU A 120 -16.25 10.04 10.09
N ASP A 121 -17.06 11.02 9.68
CA ASP A 121 -18.51 10.99 9.90
C ASP A 121 -19.17 9.83 9.16
N ARG A 122 -18.73 9.57 7.92
CA ARG A 122 -19.22 8.43 7.14
C ARG A 122 -18.86 7.10 7.81
N CYS A 123 -17.66 6.98 8.36
CA CYS A 123 -17.24 5.80 9.11
C CYS A 123 -18.16 5.58 10.32
N LYS A 124 -18.41 6.61 11.12
CA LYS A 124 -19.28 6.53 12.31
C LYS A 124 -20.72 6.18 11.95
N VAL A 125 -21.26 6.73 10.86
CA VAL A 125 -22.59 6.35 10.33
C VAL A 125 -22.62 4.89 9.91
N MET A 126 -21.58 4.41 9.21
CA MET A 126 -21.48 3.02 8.79
C MET A 126 -21.34 2.05 9.98
N CYS A 127 -20.68 2.44 11.07
CA CYS A 127 -20.66 1.67 12.30
C CYS A 127 -22.08 1.41 12.84
N GLN A 128 -22.93 2.44 12.86
CA GLN A 128 -24.33 2.29 13.32
C GLN A 128 -25.18 1.41 12.39
N ARG A 129 -24.74 1.24 11.14
CA ARG A 129 -25.40 0.41 10.12
C ARG A 129 -24.76 -0.98 9.99
N PHE A 130 -23.92 -1.39 10.94
CA PHE A 130 -23.20 -2.67 10.92
C PHE A 130 -22.32 -2.88 9.67
N GLY A 131 -21.85 -1.78 9.06
CA GLY A 131 -21.07 -1.77 7.82
C GLY A 131 -19.56 -1.97 8.00
N PHE A 132 -19.12 -2.67 9.06
CA PHE A 132 -17.72 -2.69 9.51
C PHE A 132 -16.72 -3.10 8.44
N LYS A 133 -16.99 -4.21 7.74
CA LYS A 133 -16.08 -4.75 6.70
C LYS A 133 -15.87 -3.79 5.54
N ALA A 134 -16.82 -2.91 5.26
CA ALA A 134 -16.71 -1.91 4.19
C ALA A 134 -15.85 -0.70 4.60
N LEU A 135 -15.42 -0.62 5.87
CA LEU A 135 -14.54 0.43 6.39
C LEU A 135 -13.05 0.07 6.26
N GLY A 136 -12.70 -1.06 5.64
CA GLY A 136 -11.33 -1.47 5.39
C GLY A 136 -10.80 -2.49 6.40
N LYS A 137 -9.56 -2.94 6.18
CA LYS A 137 -8.93 -4.04 6.92
C LYS A 137 -8.81 -3.78 8.42
N ALA A 138 -8.68 -2.52 8.84
CA ALA A 138 -8.63 -2.15 10.26
C ALA A 138 -9.90 -2.53 11.06
N PHE A 139 -11.01 -2.84 10.39
CA PHE A 139 -12.30 -3.17 10.99
C PHE A 139 -12.68 -4.65 10.81
N ALA A 140 -11.78 -5.49 10.29
CA ALA A 140 -12.08 -6.87 9.93
C ALA A 140 -12.65 -7.71 11.08
N ASP A 141 -12.14 -7.47 12.30
CA ASP A 141 -12.51 -8.20 13.52
C ASP A 141 -13.60 -7.49 14.34
N ILE A 142 -14.10 -6.35 13.87
CA ILE A 142 -15.13 -5.57 14.56
C ILE A 142 -16.51 -6.08 14.14
N THR A 143 -17.28 -6.53 15.12
CA THR A 143 -18.63 -7.08 14.92
C THR A 143 -19.73 -6.28 15.62
N MET A 144 -19.38 -5.24 16.37
CA MET A 144 -20.31 -4.43 17.15
C MET A 144 -20.05 -2.92 16.93
N PRO A 145 -21.08 -2.06 16.93
CA PRO A 145 -20.91 -0.62 16.74
C PRO A 145 -20.05 0.05 17.82
N GLN A 146 -20.13 -0.42 19.07
CA GLN A 146 -19.44 0.17 20.22
C GLN A 146 -17.91 0.26 20.04
N PRO A 147 -17.20 -0.82 19.68
CA PRO A 147 -15.76 -0.73 19.35
C PRO A 147 -15.48 -0.11 17.97
N CYS A 148 -16.46 -0.06 17.06
CA CYS A 148 -16.26 0.51 15.72
C CYS A 148 -16.06 2.04 15.75
N VAL A 149 -16.89 2.76 16.51
CA VAL A 149 -16.87 4.22 16.54
C VAL A 149 -15.51 4.80 16.96
N PRO A 150 -14.87 4.39 18.08
CA PRO A 150 -13.54 4.91 18.42
C PRO A 150 -12.48 4.48 17.40
N LYS A 151 -12.62 3.31 16.77
CA LYS A 151 -11.70 2.89 15.69
C LYS A 151 -11.76 3.81 14.47
N CYS A 152 -12.90 4.45 14.21
CA CYS A 152 -13.00 5.46 13.16
C CYS A 152 -12.09 6.66 13.42
N ASP A 153 -11.93 7.10 14.67
CA ASP A 153 -11.05 8.22 15.01
C ASP A 153 -9.58 7.87 14.76
N GLU A 154 -9.20 6.61 14.97
CA GLU A 154 -7.84 6.11 14.68
C GLU A 154 -7.57 5.97 13.17
N VAL A 155 -8.55 5.50 12.40
CA VAL A 155 -8.35 5.13 10.98
C VAL A 155 -8.68 6.26 10.02
N TYR A 156 -9.62 7.14 10.39
CA TYR A 156 -10.11 8.25 9.57
C TYR A 156 -10.03 9.58 10.34
N PRO A 157 -8.86 10.00 10.84
CA PRO A 157 -8.73 11.26 11.56
C PRO A 157 -9.15 12.44 10.69
N ALA A 158 -9.69 13.48 11.32
CA ALA A 158 -9.96 14.75 10.67
C ALA A 158 -8.64 15.52 10.47
N LEU A 159 -7.97 15.24 9.34
CA LEU A 159 -6.73 15.88 8.89
C LEU A 159 -7.01 17.04 7.92
#